data_AF-A0A7S2KM81-F1
#
_entry.id   AF-A0A7S2KM81-F1
#
_cell.length_a   1.000
_cell.length_b   1.000
_cell.length_c   1.000
_cell.angle_alpha   90.00
_cell.angle_beta   90.00
_cell.angle_gamma   90.00
#
_symmetry.space_group_name_H-M   'P 1'
#
loop_
_entity.id
_entity.type
_entity.pdbx_description
1 polymer ?
#
loop_
_entity_poly.entity_id
_entity_poly.type
_entity_poly.pdbx_seq_one_letter_code
_entity_poly.pdbx_strand_id
1 'polypeptide(L)'
;QKQMRPRPASRLPADRPVMKLTAGLIDTYNVINKKYYKDRNERKAGHFSFTVDEIIHNRYQLKERLGMGSCGQVFKAIDTCNNKEVAVKMIKAKKGATMRAQTEIKLLTQMQERYHLTIDTSSKEHNIVHLLNTFM
;
A
#
# COMPACT_ATOMS: atom_id res chain seq x y z
N GLN A 1 24.55 63.62 39.72
CA GLN A 1 24.62 63.03 38.36
C GLN A 1 23.82 61.72 38.36
N LYS A 2 22.77 61.58 37.53
CA LYS A 2 21.92 60.38 37.47
C LYS A 2 22.57 59.38 36.52
N GLN A 3 23.11 58.26 37.01
CA GLN A 3 23.67 57.23 36.14
C GLN A 3 22.55 56.55 35.33
N MET A 4 22.66 56.58 34.00
CA MET A 4 21.78 55.82 33.11
C MET A 4 22.12 54.33 33.22
N ARG A 5 21.15 53.50 33.63
CA ARG A 5 21.30 52.04 33.57
C ARG A 5 21.13 51.57 32.12
N PRO A 6 21.90 50.58 31.65
CA PRO A 6 21.74 50.03 30.31
C PRO A 6 20.33 49.41 30.17
N ARG A 7 19.67 49.68 29.04
CA ARG A 7 18.37 49.04 28.74
C ARG A 7 18.59 47.53 28.65
N PRO A 8 17.79 46.70 29.35
CA PRO A 8 17.89 45.25 29.22
C PRO A 8 17.65 44.86 27.76
N ALA A 9 18.42 43.88 27.27
CA ALA A 9 18.25 43.34 25.92
C ALA A 9 16.77 43.00 25.68
N SER A 10 16.23 43.45 24.54
CA SER A 10 14.84 43.16 24.19
C SER A 10 14.64 41.65 24.17
N ARG A 11 13.73 41.14 25.02
CA ARG A 11 13.36 39.72 25.04
C ARG A 11 12.99 39.26 23.64
N LEU A 12 13.47 38.09 23.23
CA LEU A 12 13.07 37.51 21.96
C LEU A 12 11.55 37.35 21.94
N PRO A 13 10.88 37.56 20.79
CA PRO A 13 9.43 37.46 20.70
C PRO A 13 8.86 36.14 21.24
N ALA A 14 9.61 35.04 21.13
CA ALA A 14 9.27 33.71 21.66
C ALA A 14 9.31 33.61 23.20
N ASP A 15 10.07 34.48 23.89
CA ASP A 15 10.17 34.50 25.36
C ASP A 15 9.03 35.27 26.03
N ARG A 16 8.15 35.89 25.24
CA ARG A 16 6.98 36.62 25.74
C ARG A 16 6.03 35.63 26.42
N PRO A 17 5.58 35.87 27.66
CA PRO A 17 4.69 34.96 28.39
C PRO A 17 3.44 34.57 27.60
N VAL A 18 2.87 35.51 26.85
CA VAL A 18 1.68 35.28 26.00
C VAL A 18 1.98 34.34 24.82
N MET A 19 3.23 34.28 24.37
CA MET A 19 3.67 33.43 23.26
C MET A 19 4.20 32.08 23.72
N LYS A 20 4.55 31.88 25.00
CA LYS A 20 5.06 30.60 25.50
C LYS A 20 4.09 29.43 25.30
N LEU A 21 2.79 29.69 25.36
CA LEU A 21 1.75 28.68 25.15
C LEU A 21 1.43 28.46 23.66
N THR A 22 1.74 29.41 22.78
CA THR A 22 1.37 29.37 21.34
C THR A 22 2.56 29.06 20.43
N ALA A 23 3.79 29.38 20.83
CA ALA A 23 5.01 29.17 20.05
C ALA A 23 5.26 27.69 19.75
N GLY A 24 5.01 26.80 20.71
CA GLY A 24 5.15 25.35 20.48
C GLY A 24 4.03 24.74 19.65
N LEU A 25 2.85 25.38 19.62
CA LEU A 25 1.68 24.84 18.91
C LEU A 25 1.85 24.92 17.40
N ILE A 26 2.44 26.01 16.89
CA ILE A 26 2.65 26.15 15.44
C ILE A 26 3.68 25.15 14.92
N ASP A 27 4.76 24.93 15.65
CA ASP A 27 5.78 23.94 15.32
C ASP A 27 5.20 22.52 15.37
N THR A 28 4.45 22.21 16.44
CA THR A 28 3.77 20.93 16.59
C THR A 28 2.75 20.69 15.47
N TYR A 29 1.93 21.70 15.15
CA TYR A 29 0.97 21.65 14.04
C TYR A 29 1.66 21.39 12.70
N ASN A 30 2.75 22.11 12.42
CA ASN A 30 3.50 21.97 11.18
C ASN A 30 4.12 20.58 11.05
N VAL A 31 4.69 20.02 12.13
CA VAL A 31 5.25 18.66 12.14
C VAL A 31 4.16 17.62 11.90
N ILE A 32 3.02 17.73 12.60
CA ILE A 32 1.90 16.81 12.45
C ILE A 32 1.34 16.87 11.03
N ASN A 33 1.10 18.06 10.50
CA ASN A 33 0.62 18.23 9.13
C ASN A 33 1.60 17.67 8.10
N LYS A 34 2.90 17.96 8.25
CA LYS A 34 3.94 17.42 7.37
C LYS A 34 3.92 15.89 7.36
N LYS A 35 3.81 15.25 8.53
CA LYS A 35 3.68 13.79 8.65
C LYS A 35 2.38 13.30 8.00
N TYR A 36 1.25 13.95 8.29
CA TYR A 36 -0.05 13.59 7.75
C TYR A 36 -0.08 13.61 6.21
N TYR A 37 0.41 14.68 5.59
CA TYR A 37 0.43 14.79 4.13
C TYR A 37 1.44 13.83 3.49
N LYS A 38 2.58 13.57 4.14
CA LYS A 38 3.53 12.54 3.70
C LYS A 38 2.85 11.16 3.69
N ASP A 39 2.27 10.74 4.81
CA ASP A 39 1.58 9.44 4.93
C ASP A 39 0.41 9.33 3.93
N ARG A 40 -0.34 10.42 3.69
CA ARG A 40 -1.44 10.46 2.73
C ARG A 40 -0.94 10.28 1.29
N ASN A 41 0.16 10.95 0.92
CA ASN A 41 0.74 10.81 -0.42
C ASN A 41 1.32 9.41 -0.63
N GLU A 42 1.97 8.81 0.37
CA GLU A 42 2.44 7.42 0.32
C GLU A 42 1.29 6.40 0.24
N ARG A 43 0.10 6.72 0.79
CA ARG A 43 -1.10 5.89 0.60
C ARG A 43 -1.66 6.01 -0.83
N LYS A 44 -1.64 7.20 -1.41
CA LYS A 44 -2.07 7.44 -2.80
C LYS A 44 -1.11 6.83 -3.82
N ALA A 45 0.20 6.95 -3.61
CA ALA A 45 1.22 6.43 -4.51
C ALA A 45 1.15 4.90 -4.67
N GLY A 46 0.68 4.18 -3.65
CA GLY A 46 0.47 2.73 -3.72
C GLY A 46 -0.85 2.30 -4.36
N HIS A 47 -1.64 3.22 -4.92
CA HIS A 47 -2.90 2.92 -5.57
C HIS A 47 -2.69 2.84 -7.08
N PHE A 48 -2.75 1.62 -7.62
CA PHE A 48 -2.75 1.42 -9.07
C PHE A 48 -4.02 2.03 -9.67
N SER A 49 -3.86 2.84 -10.72
CA SER A 49 -4.93 3.27 -11.61
C SER A 49 -4.94 2.33 -12.80
N PHE A 50 -6.00 1.56 -12.97
CA PHE A 50 -6.14 0.66 -14.11
C PHE A 50 -7.01 1.31 -15.18
N THR A 51 -6.75 0.94 -16.44
CA THR A 51 -7.66 1.21 -17.55
C THR A 51 -8.36 -0.09 -17.98
N VAL A 52 -9.63 0.01 -18.36
CA VAL A 52 -10.36 -1.15 -18.92
C VAL A 52 -9.67 -1.51 -20.24
N ASP A 53 -9.51 -2.81 -20.48
CA ASP A 53 -8.80 -3.39 -21.64
C ASP A 53 -7.27 -3.21 -21.67
N GLU A 54 -6.68 -2.69 -20.59
CA GLU A 54 -5.22 -2.66 -20.42
C GLU A 54 -4.62 -4.07 -20.43
N ILE A 55 -3.54 -4.26 -21.20
CA ILE A 55 -2.81 -5.52 -21.23
C ILE A 55 -1.61 -5.43 -20.29
N ILE A 56 -1.64 -6.22 -19.22
CA ILE A 56 -0.51 -6.35 -18.29
C ILE A 56 0.31 -7.59 -18.61
N HIS A 57 1.62 -7.50 -18.36
CA HIS A 57 2.59 -8.57 -18.62
C HIS A 57 2.48 -9.14 -20.05
N ASN A 58 2.11 -8.29 -21.02
CA ASN A 58 1.94 -8.64 -22.42
C ASN A 58 0.98 -9.82 -22.69
N ARG A 59 0.08 -10.13 -21.74
CA ARG A 59 -0.75 -11.36 -21.78
C ARG A 59 -2.12 -11.23 -21.13
N TYR A 60 -2.26 -10.49 -20.03
CA TYR A 60 -3.54 -10.46 -19.31
C TYR A 60 -4.26 -9.16 -19.63
N GLN A 61 -5.37 -9.26 -20.36
CA GLN A 61 -6.23 -8.12 -20.66
C GLN A 61 -7.20 -7.88 -19.51
N LEU A 62 -7.07 -6.77 -18.79
CA LEU A 62 -7.93 -6.41 -17.67
C LEU A 62 -9.34 -6.05 -18.15
N LYS A 63 -10.37 -6.52 -17.44
CA LYS A 63 -11.77 -6.25 -17.77
C LYS A 63 -12.43 -5.39 -16.70
N GLU A 64 -12.63 -5.95 -15.51
CA GLU A 64 -13.32 -5.28 -14.41
C GLU A 64 -12.62 -5.52 -13.08
N ARG A 65 -12.85 -4.61 -12.12
CA ARG A 65 -12.34 -4.78 -10.76
C ARG A 65 -13.28 -5.67 -9.95
N LEU A 66 -12.80 -6.83 -9.53
CA LEU A 66 -13.53 -7.77 -8.67
C LEU A 66 -13.49 -7.34 -7.19
N GLY A 67 -12.41 -6.70 -6.75
CA GLY A 67 -12.29 -6.29 -5.34
C GLY A 67 -11.12 -5.38 -5.03
N MET A 68 -11.17 -4.77 -3.84
CA MET A 68 -10.11 -3.89 -3.32
C MET A 68 -9.96 -4.07 -1.81
N GLY A 69 -8.73 -4.09 -1.32
CA GLY A 69 -8.44 -4.26 0.10
C GLY A 69 -7.09 -3.72 0.54
N SER A 70 -6.71 -4.10 1.76
CA SER A 70 -5.42 -3.71 2.36
C SER A 70 -4.23 -4.22 1.53
N CYS A 71 -4.31 -5.46 1.03
CA CYS A 71 -3.28 -6.12 0.22
C CYS A 71 -3.12 -5.53 -1.19
N GLY A 72 -4.17 -4.96 -1.77
CA GLY A 72 -4.15 -4.52 -3.16
C GLY A 72 -5.52 -4.54 -3.82
N GLN A 73 -5.53 -4.83 -5.11
CA GLN A 73 -6.73 -4.89 -5.95
C GLN A 73 -6.79 -6.22 -6.68
N VAL A 74 -8.00 -6.70 -6.96
CA VAL A 74 -8.23 -7.91 -7.74
C VAL A 74 -9.06 -7.55 -8.96
N PHE A 75 -8.62 -8.02 -10.12
CA PHE A 75 -9.26 -7.77 -11.40
C PHE A 75 -9.65 -9.08 -12.06
N LYS A 76 -10.79 -9.06 -12.77
CA LYS A 76 -11.10 -10.04 -13.80
C LYS A 76 -10.26 -9.69 -15.01
N ALA A 77 -9.60 -10.67 -15.59
CA ALA A 77 -8.80 -10.51 -16.80
C ALA A 77 -9.02 -11.70 -17.74
N ILE A 78 -8.70 -11.49 -19.01
CA ILE A 78 -8.61 -12.55 -20.01
C ILE A 78 -7.14 -12.86 -20.25
N ASP A 79 -6.76 -14.12 -20.08
CA ASP A 79 -5.46 -14.63 -20.51
C ASP A 79 -5.47 -14.78 -22.03
N THR A 80 -4.76 -13.91 -22.75
CA THR A 80 -4.78 -13.88 -24.22
C THR A 80 -4.12 -15.09 -24.86
N CYS A 81 -3.31 -15.87 -24.12
CA CYS A 81 -2.65 -17.06 -24.67
C CYS A 81 -3.59 -18.26 -24.80
N ASN A 82 -4.57 -18.40 -23.91
CA ASN A 82 -5.49 -19.55 -23.87
C ASN A 82 -6.98 -19.16 -23.84
N ASN A 83 -7.27 -17.87 -23.91
CA ASN A 83 -8.60 -17.27 -23.89
C ASN A 83 -9.45 -17.67 -22.67
N LYS A 84 -8.82 -17.81 -21.49
CA LYS A 84 -9.50 -18.13 -20.23
C LYS A 84 -9.67 -16.90 -19.34
N GLU A 85 -10.79 -16.86 -18.64
CA GLU A 85 -11.01 -15.88 -17.58
C GLU A 85 -10.15 -16.22 -16.36
N VAL A 86 -9.45 -15.21 -15.84
CA VAL A 86 -8.58 -15.34 -14.66
C VAL A 86 -8.77 -14.17 -13.71
N ALA A 87 -8.47 -14.39 -12.42
CA ALA A 87 -8.39 -13.33 -11.44
C ALA A 87 -6.93 -12.89 -11.27
N VAL A 88 -6.64 -11.61 -11.49
CA VAL A 88 -5.31 -11.03 -11.28
C VAL A 88 -5.31 -10.16 -10.03
N LYS A 89 -4.49 -10.54 -9.05
CA LYS A 89 -4.30 -9.80 -7.80
C LYS A 89 -3.06 -8.91 -7.90
N MET A 90 -3.27 -7.60 -8.01
CA MET A 90 -2.21 -6.59 -8.00
C MET A 90 -1.88 -6.20 -6.56
N ILE A 91 -0.64 -6.46 -6.14
CA ILE A 91 -0.16 -6.18 -4.79
C ILE A 91 0.42 -4.77 -4.74
N LYS A 92 0.11 -4.02 -3.66
CA LYS A 92 0.69 -2.68 -3.47
C LYS A 92 2.21 -2.75 -3.38
N ALA A 93 2.90 -1.79 -4.00
CA ALA A 93 4.35 -1.62 -3.90
C ALA A 93 4.79 -1.12 -2.51
N LYS A 94 4.58 -1.96 -1.48
CA LYS A 94 4.96 -1.72 -0.08
C LYS A 94 5.60 -2.98 0.48
N LYS A 95 6.75 -2.83 1.13
CA LYS A 95 7.52 -3.94 1.72
C LYS A 95 6.65 -4.93 2.51
N GLY A 96 5.78 -4.43 3.38
CA GLY A 96 4.88 -5.28 4.17
C GLY A 96 3.82 -6.03 3.35
N ALA A 97 3.32 -5.44 2.27
CA ALA A 97 2.37 -6.10 1.36
C ALA A 97 3.09 -7.16 0.51
N THR A 98 4.28 -6.86 0.00
CA THR A 98 5.12 -7.80 -0.76
C THR A 98 5.50 -9.03 0.08
N MET A 99 5.93 -8.85 1.34
CA MET A 99 6.26 -9.99 2.20
C MET A 99 5.04 -10.89 2.47
N ARG A 100 3.86 -10.30 2.71
CA ARG A 100 2.62 -11.07 2.88
C ARG A 100 2.26 -11.84 1.61
N ALA A 101 2.44 -11.23 0.43
CA ALA A 101 2.21 -11.90 -0.84
C ALA A 101 3.18 -13.07 -1.06
N GLN A 102 4.46 -12.94 -0.69
CA GLN A 102 5.42 -14.04 -0.75
C GLN A 102 5.02 -15.21 0.16
N THR A 103 4.52 -14.92 1.37
CA THR A 103 3.97 -15.95 2.25
C THR A 103 2.73 -16.62 1.63
N GLU A 104 1.81 -15.83 1.06
CA GLU A 104 0.60 -16.34 0.40
C GLU A 104 0.94 -17.26 -0.76
N ILE A 105 1.86 -16.87 -1.64
CA ILE A 105 2.37 -17.69 -2.75
C ILE A 105 2.92 -19.01 -2.21
N LYS A 106 3.84 -18.94 -1.23
CA LYS A 106 4.46 -20.13 -0.65
C LYS A 106 3.42 -21.10 -0.08
N LEU A 107 2.43 -20.60 0.65
CA LEU A 107 1.37 -21.43 1.23
C LEU A 107 0.49 -22.08 0.17
N LEU A 108 0.05 -21.31 -0.84
CA LEU A 108 -0.78 -21.83 -1.94
C LEU A 108 -0.03 -22.89 -2.75
N THR A 109 1.24 -22.65 -3.07
CA THR A 109 2.08 -23.62 -3.78
C THR A 109 2.25 -24.92 -2.99
N GLN A 110 2.58 -24.83 -1.70
CA GLN A 110 2.72 -26.02 -0.83
C GLN A 110 1.41 -26.80 -0.70
N MET A 111 0.28 -26.10 -0.61
CA MET A 111 -1.05 -26.72 -0.61
C MET A 111 -1.29 -27.46 -1.92
N GLN A 112 -1.14 -26.79 -3.06
CA GLN A 112 -1.32 -27.37 -4.40
C GLN A 112 -0.43 -28.59 -4.65
N GLU A 113 0.86 -28.53 -4.28
CA GLU A 113 1.81 -29.64 -4.41
C GLU A 113 1.35 -30.87 -3.61
N ARG A 114 0.97 -30.66 -2.34
CA ARG A 114 0.42 -31.76 -1.52
C ARG A 114 -0.83 -32.35 -2.14
N TYR A 115 -1.73 -31.52 -2.69
CA TYR A 115 -2.94 -32.03 -3.35
C TYR A 115 -2.63 -32.87 -4.58
N HIS A 116 -1.66 -32.45 -5.40
CA HIS A 116 -1.27 -33.17 -6.60
C HIS A 116 -0.63 -34.53 -6.29
N LEU A 117 0.00 -34.66 -5.12
CA LEU A 117 0.58 -35.92 -4.61
C LEU A 117 -0.47 -36.87 -4.01
N THR A 118 -1.66 -36.37 -3.64
CA THR A 118 -2.65 -37.16 -2.88
C THR A 118 -3.84 -37.67 -3.68
N ILE A 119 -4.07 -37.19 -4.90
CA ILE A 119 -5.32 -37.48 -5.64
C ILE A 119 -5.04 -38.22 -6.94
N ASP A 120 -5.51 -39.47 -6.97
CA ASP A 120 -5.86 -40.20 -8.17
C ASP A 120 -7.09 -39.54 -8.80
N THR A 121 -6.87 -38.89 -9.94
CA THR A 121 -7.67 -38.20 -10.97
C THR A 121 -9.23 -38.14 -10.96
N SER A 122 -10.00 -38.56 -9.96
CA SER A 122 -11.47 -38.69 -10.11
C SER A 122 -12.33 -37.59 -9.46
N SER A 123 -11.85 -36.88 -8.43
CA SER A 123 -12.70 -35.93 -7.67
C SER A 123 -12.03 -34.55 -7.53
N LYS A 124 -12.21 -33.69 -8.52
CA LYS A 124 -11.67 -32.30 -8.59
C LYS A 124 -12.35 -31.31 -7.64
N GLU A 125 -12.76 -31.72 -6.44
CA GLU A 125 -13.51 -30.83 -5.54
C GLU A 125 -12.72 -30.51 -4.28
N HIS A 126 -11.82 -29.53 -4.39
CA HIS A 126 -11.19 -28.93 -3.23
C HIS A 126 -11.43 -27.42 -3.28
N ASN A 127 -11.95 -26.86 -2.19
CA ASN A 127 -12.38 -25.46 -2.09
C ASN A 127 -11.21 -24.50 -1.86
N ILE A 128 -10.12 -24.68 -2.62
CA ILE A 128 -8.89 -23.90 -2.50
C ILE A 128 -8.61 -23.22 -3.83
N VAL A 129 -8.23 -21.95 -3.73
CA VAL A 129 -7.89 -21.15 -4.90
C VAL A 129 -6.61 -21.70 -5.52
N HIS A 130 -6.66 -21.98 -6.83
CA HIS A 130 -5.48 -22.42 -7.56
C HIS A 130 -4.69 -21.20 -8.06
N LEU A 131 -3.49 -21.03 -7.53
CA LEU A 131 -2.51 -20.10 -8.08
C LEU A 131 -2.03 -20.63 -9.43
N LEU A 132 -2.22 -19.86 -10.50
CA LEU A 132 -1.82 -20.24 -11.86
C LEU A 132 -0.41 -19.75 -12.20
N ASN A 133 -0.10 -18.51 -11.87
CA ASN A 133 1.19 -17.90 -12.14
C ASN A 133 1.41 -16.67 -11.26
N THR A 134 2.67 -16.24 -11.11
CA THR A 134 3.08 -15.03 -10.40
C THR A 134 4.20 -14.34 -11.16
N PHE A 135 4.19 -13.02 -11.20
CA PHE A 135 5.25 -12.21 -11.81
C PHE A 135 5.56 -11.01 -10.90
N MET A 136 6.82 -10.55 -10.92
CA MET A 136 7.31 -9.39 -10.16
C MET A 136 7.67 -8.23 -11.08
#